data_AF-A0A540K6N4-F1
#
_entry.id   AF-A0A540K6N4-F1
#
_cell.length_a   1.000
_cell.length_b   1.000
_cell.length_c   1.000
_cell.angle_alpha   90.00
_cell.angle_beta   90.00
_cell.angle_gamma   90.00
#
_symmetry.space_group_name_H-M   'P 1'
#
loop_
_entity.id
_entity.type
_entity.pdbx_description
1 polymer ?
#
loop_
_entity_poly.entity_id
_entity_poly.type
_entity_poly.pdbx_seq_one_letter_code
_entity_poly.pdbx_strand_id
1 'polypeptide(L)'
;MRSVSCLLAFVALAILPFTVALADADITPQEFDGGWRTVNTTDPEIIKLAQFSVSEHNKEAKTKLVFERVVSGRSALLLGGTYYELIVKAKDESLPKASAASYKGFYFTNTILGR
;
A
#
# COMPACT_ATOMS: atom_id res chain seq x y z
N MET A 1 21.99 14.01 -25.17
CA MET A 1 21.65 14.31 -23.76
C MET A 1 20.38 15.14 -23.74
N ARG A 2 19.48 14.85 -22.78
CA ARG A 2 18.28 15.59 -22.38
C ARG A 2 17.01 15.34 -23.19
N SER A 3 16.18 14.41 -22.73
CA SER A 3 14.73 14.61 -22.56
C SER A 3 14.13 13.38 -21.87
N VAL A 4 14.30 13.29 -20.55
CA VAL A 4 13.41 12.52 -19.67
C VAL A 4 12.96 13.52 -18.62
N SER A 5 12.05 14.39 -19.02
CA SER A 5 11.55 15.48 -18.18
C SER A 5 10.12 15.77 -18.61
N CYS A 6 9.20 14.83 -18.37
CA CYS A 6 7.77 15.12 -18.48
C CYS A 6 6.82 14.11 -17.80
N LEU A 7 7.27 13.26 -16.87
CA LEU A 7 6.36 12.24 -16.30
C LEU A 7 6.43 12.08 -14.79
N LEU A 8 6.57 13.19 -14.07
CA LEU A 8 6.35 13.25 -12.62
C LEU A 8 5.58 14.52 -12.25
N ALA A 9 4.29 14.53 -12.51
CA ALA A 9 3.34 15.41 -11.85
C ALA A 9 1.95 14.83 -12.02
N PHE A 10 1.31 14.36 -10.94
CA PHE A 10 -0.12 14.52 -10.65
C PHE A 10 -0.39 13.85 -9.29
N VAL A 11 0.08 14.50 -8.22
CA VAL A 11 -0.47 14.29 -6.88
C VAL A 11 -1.65 15.26 -6.75
N ALA A 12 -2.87 14.75 -6.78
CA ALA A 12 -4.07 15.52 -6.44
C ALA A 12 -4.84 14.76 -5.35
N LEU A 13 -4.78 15.31 -4.16
CA LEU A 13 -5.44 14.86 -2.94
C LEU A 13 -6.92 15.27 -2.98
N ALA A 14 -7.85 14.31 -2.97
CA ALA A 14 -9.26 14.56 -2.71
C ALA A 14 -9.75 13.55 -1.65
N ILE A 15 -10.00 14.04 -0.44
CA ILE A 15 -10.52 13.26 0.70
C ILE A 15 -12.02 13.55 0.78
N LEU A 16 -12.87 12.55 0.57
CA LEU A 16 -14.32 12.63 0.87
C LEU A 16 -14.70 11.50 1.84
N PRO A 17 -15.47 11.77 2.91
CA PRO A 17 -15.98 10.74 3.81
C PRO A 17 -17.35 10.25 3.30
N PHE A 18 -17.55 8.94 3.17
CA PHE A 18 -18.87 8.34 2.95
C PHE A 18 -19.12 7.20 3.94
N THR A 19 -20.25 7.26 4.65
CA THR A 19 -20.61 6.37 5.76
C THR A 19 -21.63 5.29 5.36
N VAL A 20 -21.22 4.02 5.61
CA VAL A 20 -21.89 2.75 5.98
C VAL A 20 -23.26 2.29 5.44
N ALA A 21 -23.35 0.99 5.08
CA ALA A 21 -24.49 0.09 5.33
C ALA A 21 -24.03 -1.40 5.31
N LEU A 22 -24.64 -2.24 6.19
CA LEU A 22 -24.31 -3.66 6.46
C LEU A 22 -24.97 -4.63 5.46
N ALA A 23 -24.29 -5.73 5.13
CA ALA A 23 -24.92 -6.99 4.68
C ALA A 23 -24.04 -8.20 5.02
N ASP A 24 -24.61 -9.17 5.76
CA ASP A 24 -24.05 -10.50 5.98
C ASP A 24 -24.31 -11.40 4.77
N ALA A 25 -23.24 -11.92 4.17
CA ALA A 25 -23.22 -13.11 3.34
C ALA A 25 -21.81 -13.71 3.38
N ASP A 26 -21.66 -14.89 4.02
CA ASP A 26 -20.43 -15.70 4.01
C ASP A 26 -20.32 -16.50 2.70
N ILE A 27 -20.15 -15.74 1.63
CA ILE A 27 -19.43 -16.11 0.41
C ILE A 27 -18.53 -14.91 0.29
N THR A 28 -17.24 -14.95 0.63
CA THR A 28 -16.40 -13.76 0.38
C THR A 28 -16.50 -13.48 -1.11
N PRO A 29 -17.21 -12.42 -1.56
CA PRO A 29 -17.18 -12.07 -2.95
C PRO A 29 -15.75 -11.67 -3.14
N GLN A 30 -15.00 -12.41 -3.96
CA GLN A 30 -13.79 -11.85 -4.50
C GLN A 30 -14.28 -10.68 -5.35
N GLU A 31 -14.30 -9.49 -4.74
CA GLU A 31 -14.72 -8.24 -5.35
C GLU A 31 -14.01 -8.19 -6.70
N PHE A 32 -14.76 -8.46 -7.77
CA PHE A 32 -14.23 -8.47 -9.11
C PHE A 32 -14.18 -7.01 -9.57
N ASP A 33 -13.32 -6.24 -8.91
CA ASP A 33 -12.97 -4.87 -9.23
C ASP A 33 -11.89 -4.89 -10.32
N GLY A 34 -12.24 -5.40 -11.51
CA GLY A 34 -11.34 -5.36 -12.67
C GLY A 34 -10.01 -6.13 -12.54
N GLY A 35 -9.94 -7.18 -11.70
CA GLY A 35 -8.75 -8.03 -11.54
C GLY A 35 -7.97 -7.83 -10.23
N TRP A 36 -8.41 -6.92 -9.36
CA TRP A 36 -7.91 -6.81 -7.99
C TRP A 36 -8.43 -7.94 -7.10
N ARG A 37 -7.60 -8.37 -6.14
CA ARG A 37 -7.90 -9.42 -5.16
C ARG A 37 -7.35 -9.04 -3.81
N THR A 38 -8.12 -9.23 -2.75
CA THR A 38 -7.67 -8.98 -1.37
C THR A 38 -6.43 -9.81 -1.06
N VAL A 39 -5.46 -9.22 -0.34
CA VAL A 39 -4.28 -9.94 0.13
C VAL A 39 -4.42 -10.35 1.58
N ASN A 40 -3.74 -11.43 1.97
CA ASN A 40 -3.62 -11.79 3.37
C ASN A 40 -2.66 -10.82 4.07
N THR A 41 -3.16 -10.05 5.02
CA THR A 41 -2.38 -9.03 5.75
C THR A 41 -1.37 -9.61 6.73
N THR A 42 -1.51 -10.90 7.08
CA THR A 42 -0.57 -11.62 7.94
C THR A 42 0.45 -12.43 7.14
N ASP A 43 0.39 -12.39 5.80
CA ASP A 43 1.38 -13.04 4.94
C ASP A 43 2.76 -12.41 5.17
N PRO A 44 3.80 -13.20 5.49
CA PRO A 44 5.15 -12.69 5.70
C PRO A 44 5.70 -11.86 4.53
N GLU A 45 5.38 -12.19 3.27
CA GLU A 45 5.84 -11.42 2.11
C GLU A 45 5.13 -10.07 2.01
N ILE A 46 3.84 -10.00 2.34
CA ILE A 46 3.08 -8.75 2.40
C ILE A 46 3.59 -7.85 3.54
N ILE A 47 3.95 -8.44 4.68
CA ILE A 47 4.57 -7.71 5.81
C ILE A 47 5.93 -7.15 5.41
N LYS A 48 6.80 -7.94 4.75
CA LYS A 48 8.09 -7.46 4.25
C LYS A 48 7.94 -6.30 3.27
N LEU A 49 6.98 -6.40 2.34
CA LEU A 49 6.70 -5.35 1.37
C LEU A 49 6.24 -4.06 2.05
N ALA A 50 5.39 -4.17 3.08
CA ALA A 50 4.95 -3.03 3.86
C ALA A 50 6.07 -2.41 4.72
N GLN A 51 6.96 -3.22 5.30
CA GLN A 51 8.13 -2.71 6.02
C GLN A 51 9.11 -1.98 5.10
N PHE A 52 9.34 -2.54 3.91
CA PHE A 52 10.16 -1.91 2.88
C PHE A 52 9.62 -0.51 2.52
N SER A 53 8.30 -0.38 2.39
CA SER A 53 7.68 0.91 2.07
C SER A 53 7.91 1.99 3.10
N VAL A 54 7.75 1.66 4.38
CA VAL A 54 7.98 2.59 5.49
C VAL A 54 9.45 3.01 5.49
N SER A 55 10.37 2.07 5.23
CA SER A 55 11.80 2.37 5.12
C SER A 55 12.13 3.31 3.97
N GLU A 56 11.64 3.04 2.76
CA GLU A 56 11.89 3.92 1.60
C GLU A 56 11.25 5.29 1.79
N HIS A 57 10.01 5.35 2.30
CA HIS A 57 9.36 6.61 2.63
C HIS A 57 10.19 7.43 3.63
N ASN A 58 10.71 6.80 4.69
CA ASN A 58 11.58 7.48 5.66
C ASN A 58 12.86 8.05 4.99
N LYS A 59 13.46 7.31 4.05
CA LYS A 59 14.67 7.77 3.33
C LYS A 59 14.38 8.99 2.45
N GLU A 60 13.27 8.96 1.72
CA GLU A 60 12.86 10.00 0.78
C GLU A 60 12.32 11.25 1.52
N ALA A 61 11.36 11.06 2.42
CA ALA A 61 10.68 12.13 3.14
C ALA A 61 11.45 12.64 4.38
N LYS A 62 12.59 12.02 4.72
CA LYS A 62 13.39 12.32 5.92
C LYS A 62 12.59 12.20 7.22
N THR A 63 11.65 11.25 7.25
CA THR A 63 10.82 10.91 8.41
C THR A 63 11.41 9.73 9.20
N LYS A 64 10.83 9.45 10.38
CA LYS A 64 11.25 8.35 11.28
C LYS A 64 10.06 7.49 11.69
N LEU A 65 9.24 7.13 10.72
CA LEU A 65 8.07 6.28 10.95
C LEU A 65 8.50 4.84 11.29
N VAL A 66 7.82 4.24 12.26
CA VAL A 66 8.01 2.85 12.67
C VAL A 66 6.80 2.03 12.21
N PHE A 67 7.06 0.99 11.41
CA PHE A 67 6.03 0.08 10.93
C PHE A 67 5.35 -0.63 12.11
N GLU A 68 4.00 -0.67 12.12
CA GLU A 68 3.24 -1.45 13.10
C GLU A 68 2.65 -2.71 12.49
N ARG A 69 1.80 -2.56 11.47
CA ARG A 69 1.08 -3.66 10.82
C ARG A 69 0.48 -3.25 9.49
N VAL A 70 0.11 -4.24 8.69
CA VAL A 70 -0.77 -4.05 7.55
C VAL A 70 -2.23 -4.00 8.04
N VAL A 71 -2.98 -3.01 7.59
CA VAL A 71 -4.40 -2.83 7.93
C VAL A 71 -5.28 -3.58 6.94
N SER A 72 -4.99 -3.41 5.66
CA SER A 72 -5.67 -4.09 4.56
C SER A 72 -4.80 -3.99 3.31
N GLY A 73 -5.14 -4.75 2.28
CA GLY A 73 -4.52 -4.58 0.98
C GLY A 73 -5.21 -5.38 -0.11
N ARG A 74 -4.86 -5.05 -1.34
CA ARG A 74 -5.30 -5.74 -2.55
C ARG A 74 -4.15 -5.86 -3.54
N SER A 75 -4.22 -6.85 -4.41
CA SER A 75 -3.25 -7.12 -5.46
C SER A 75 -3.92 -7.34 -6.80
N ALA A 76 -3.31 -6.89 -7.89
CA ALA A 76 -3.72 -7.19 -9.25
C ALA A 76 -2.54 -7.75 -10.04
N LEU A 77 -2.78 -8.81 -10.79
CA LEU A 77 -1.81 -9.36 -11.72
C LEU A 77 -1.93 -8.61 -13.05
N LEU A 78 -0.84 -8.00 -13.51
CA LEU A 78 -0.77 -7.31 -14.80
C LEU A 78 0.36 -7.91 -15.66
N LEU A 79 0.40 -7.56 -16.94
CA LEU A 79 1.48 -7.97 -17.85
C LEU A 79 2.81 -7.40 -17.33
N GLY A 80 3.64 -8.27 -16.73
CA GLY A 80 4.92 -7.90 -16.15
C GLY A 80 5.04 -8.09 -14.63
N GLY A 81 3.98 -8.47 -13.91
CA GLY A 81 4.09 -8.79 -12.48
C GLY A 81 2.84 -8.49 -11.68
N THR A 82 3.00 -8.49 -10.35
CA THR A 82 1.92 -8.26 -9.40
C THR A 82 2.01 -6.85 -8.82
N TYR A 83 0.93 -6.10 -8.93
CA TYR A 83 0.75 -4.83 -8.26
C TYR A 83 0.10 -5.06 -6.91
N TYR A 84 0.55 -4.36 -5.88
CA TYR A 84 -0.07 -4.37 -4.55
C TYR A 84 -0.45 -2.95 -4.14
N GLU A 85 -1.58 -2.82 -3.49
CA GLU A 85 -2.02 -1.61 -2.81
C GLU A 85 -2.23 -1.99 -1.35
N LEU A 86 -1.37 -1.48 -0.46
CA LEU A 86 -1.42 -1.80 0.97
C LEU A 86 -1.73 -0.55 1.78
N ILE A 87 -2.61 -0.70 2.76
CA ILE A 87 -2.81 0.27 3.82
C ILE A 87 -2.00 -0.20 5.03
N VAL A 88 -1.02 0.59 5.42
CA VAL A 88 -0.05 0.29 6.46
C VAL A 88 -0.26 1.23 7.63
N LYS A 89 -0.25 0.69 8.84
CA LYS A 89 -0.22 1.50 10.06
C LYS A 89 1.23 1.70 10.49
N ALA A 90 1.61 2.94 10.73
CA ALA A 90 2.92 3.29 11.26
C ALA A 90 2.78 4.36 12.34
N LYS A 91 3.74 4.37 13.27
CA LYS A 91 3.85 5.36 14.34
C LYS A 91 4.98 6.32 14.04
N ASP A 92 4.77 7.59 14.36
CA ASP A 92 5.85 8.56 14.43
C ASP A 92 6.33 8.66 15.88
N GLU A 93 7.51 8.12 16.16
CA GLU A 93 8.13 8.18 17.50
C GLU A 93 8.86 9.50 17.75
N SER A 94 8.99 10.37 16.75
CA SER A 94 9.56 11.71 16.94
C SER A 94 8.57 12.69 17.58
N LEU A 95 7.28 12.33 17.64
CA LEU A 95 6.25 13.14 18.24
C LEU A 95 6.07 12.81 19.74
N PRO A 96 5.94 13.82 20.63
CA PRO A 96 5.79 13.62 22.07
C PRO A 96 4.55 12.80 22.47
N LYS A 97 3.60 12.64 21.54
CA LYS A 97 2.55 11.64 21.59
C LYS A 97 2.67 10.82 20.30
N ALA A 98 3.12 9.57 20.42
CA ALA A 98 3.18 8.66 19.27
C ALA A 98 1.79 8.52 18.64
N SER A 99 1.55 9.25 17.55
CA SER A 99 0.30 9.20 16.81
C SER A 99 0.46 8.14 15.73
N ALA A 100 -0.30 7.05 15.86
CA ALA A 100 -0.34 6.03 14.83
C ALA A 100 -1.27 6.49 13.70
N ALA A 101 -0.76 6.54 12.48
CA ALA A 101 -1.51 6.92 11.28
C ALA A 101 -1.51 5.77 10.26
N SER A 102 -2.52 5.77 9.40
CA SER A 102 -2.63 4.81 8.30
C SER A 102 -2.20 5.47 7.00
N TYR A 103 -1.31 4.80 6.27
CA TYR A 103 -0.69 5.26 5.04
C TYR A 103 -1.04 4.27 3.92
N LYS A 104 -1.42 4.77 2.75
CA LYS A 104 -1.63 3.95 1.56
C LYS A 104 -0.36 3.95 0.70
N GLY A 105 0.10 2.78 0.29
CA GLY A 105 1.23 2.60 -0.62
C GLY A 105 0.89 1.70 -1.80
N PHE A 106 1.49 1.97 -2.95
CA PHE A 106 1.41 1.15 -4.15
C PHE A 106 2.76 0.49 -4.42
N TYR A 107 2.74 -0.77 -4.83
CA TYR A 107 3.93 -1.59 -5.07
C TYR A 107 3.79 -2.37 -6.36
N PHE A 108 4.93 -2.71 -6.94
CA PHE A 108 5.01 -3.58 -8.08
C PHE A 108 6.13 -4.60 -7.86
N THR A 109 5.80 -5.88 -7.93
CA THR A 109 6.77 -6.98 -7.91
C THR A 109 6.84 -7.59 -9.29
N ASN A 110 8.02 -7.56 -9.92
CA ASN A 110 8.23 -8.17 -11.22
C ASN A 110 8.33 -9.69 -11.07
N THR A 111 7.49 -10.46 -11.76
CA THR A 111 7.46 -11.94 -11.67
C THR A 111 8.47 -12.60 -12.62
N ILE A 112 9.10 -11.86 -13.53
CA ILE A 112 10.19 -12.37 -14.37
C ILE A 112 11.55 -12.14 -13.71
N LEU A 113 11.88 -13.03 -12.77
CA LEU A 113 13.14 -13.78 -12.79
C LEU A 113 13.03 -14.87 -11.72
N GLY A 114 12.80 -16.11 -12.18
CA GLY A 114 12.96 -17.28 -11.32
C GLY A 114 14.43 -17.46 -10.99
N ARG A 115 14.71 -17.65 -9.69
CA ARG A 115 15.95 -18.14 -9.09
C ARG A 115 17.24 -17.37 -9.36
#